data_AF-A0A833LV00-F1
#
_entry.id   AF-A0A833LV00-F1
#
_cell.length_a   1.000
_cell.length_b   1.000
_cell.length_c   1.000
_cell.angle_alpha   90.00
_cell.angle_beta   90.00
_cell.angle_gamma   90.00
#
_symmetry.space_group_name_H-M   'P 1'
#
loop_
_entity.id
_entity.type
_entity.pdbx_description
1 polymer ?
#
loop_
_entity_poly.entity_id
_entity_poly.type
_entity_poly.pdbx_seq_one_letter_code
_entity_poly.pdbx_strand_id
1 'polypeptide(L)'
;MDEKLEKAQLMARFKLMVKRALSQSVDLERLSREPAYARERLAEIEEAAEDEDLLVMVLRLRDWCVPAGSEGVTAGESTAGATRPARSYTLGARSW
;
A
#
# COMPACT_ATOMS: atom_id res chain seq x y z
N MET A 1 19.45 15.39 -6.81
CA MET A 1 18.53 16.40 -6.28
C MET A 1 18.12 15.95 -4.89
N ASP A 2 18.01 16.86 -3.92
CA ASP A 2 17.65 16.51 -2.55
C ASP A 2 16.24 15.88 -2.51
N GLU A 3 16.15 14.59 -2.19
CA GLU A 3 14.88 13.83 -2.10
C GLU A 3 13.85 14.52 -1.18
N LYS A 4 14.33 15.23 -0.14
CA LYS A 4 13.50 16.04 0.76
C LYS A 4 12.81 17.20 0.05
N LEU A 5 13.52 17.87 -0.87
CA LEU A 5 12.98 19.00 -1.63
C LEU A 5 11.95 18.51 -2.65
N GLU A 6 12.24 17.40 -3.33
CA GLU A 6 11.31 16.77 -4.27
C GLU A 6 10.01 16.35 -3.57
N LYS A 7 10.13 15.73 -2.39
CA LYS A 7 8.97 15.37 -1.56
C LYS A 7 8.15 16.60 -1.17
N ALA A 8 8.80 17.66 -0.71
CA ALA A 8 8.11 18.90 -0.32
C ALA A 8 7.35 19.53 -1.51
N GLN A 9 7.97 19.55 -2.70
CA GLN A 9 7.33 20.03 -3.92
C GLN A 9 6.12 19.19 -4.33
N LEU A 10 6.23 17.86 -4.23
CA LEU A 10 5.15 16.95 -4.56
C LEU A 10 3.96 17.14 -3.60
N MET A 11 4.22 17.21 -2.29
CA MET A 11 3.19 17.48 -1.28
C MET A 11 2.51 18.84 -1.49
N ALA A 12 3.29 19.88 -1.83
CA ALA A 12 2.74 21.21 -2.13
C ALA A 12 1.85 21.17 -3.38
N ARG A 13 2.29 20.50 -4.45
CA ARG A 13 1.51 20.35 -5.68
C ARG A 13 0.19 19.62 -5.41
N PHE A 14 0.24 18.51 -4.67
CA PHE A 14 -0.94 17.76 -4.28
C PHE A 14 -1.95 18.63 -3.53
N LYS A 15 -1.51 19.37 -2.51
CA LYS A 15 -2.39 20.29 -1.75
C LYS A 15 -3.06 21.33 -2.66
N LEU A 16 -2.34 21.87 -3.63
CA LEU A 16 -2.91 22.83 -4.58
C LEU A 16 -3.92 22.17 -5.52
N MET A 17 -3.67 20.94 -5.98
CA MET A 17 -4.62 20.20 -6.82
C MET A 17 -5.90 19.87 -6.07
N VAL A 18 -5.80 19.36 -4.84
CA VAL A 18 -6.96 19.07 -3.97
C VAL A 18 -7.77 20.34 -3.70
N LYS A 19 -7.10 21.46 -3.43
CA LYS A 19 -7.79 22.75 -3.21
C LYS A 19 -8.54 23.22 -4.45
N ARG A 20 -7.99 23.00 -5.64
CA ARG A 20 -8.62 23.43 -6.91
C ARG A 20 -9.76 22.51 -7.34
N ALA A 21 -9.60 21.20 -7.18
CA ALA A 21 -10.57 20.21 -7.63
C ALA A 21 -11.72 20.03 -6.63
N LEU A 22 -11.40 19.92 -5.34
CA LEU A 22 -12.36 19.52 -4.30
C LEU A 22 -12.73 20.66 -3.35
N SER A 23 -12.13 21.85 -3.50
CA SER A 23 -12.25 22.96 -2.54
C SER A 23 -11.88 22.60 -1.10
N GLN A 24 -11.16 21.49 -0.90
CA GLN A 24 -10.71 21.01 0.40
C GLN A 24 -9.27 21.44 0.67
N SER A 25 -8.90 21.47 1.96
CA SER A 25 -7.51 21.65 2.35
C SER A 25 -6.95 20.37 2.96
N VAL A 26 -5.64 20.17 2.76
CA VAL A 26 -4.89 19.06 3.33
C VAL A 26 -3.84 19.62 4.27
N ASP A 27 -3.75 19.02 5.45
CA ASP A 27 -2.69 19.29 6.41
C ASP A 27 -1.44 18.47 6.04
N LEU A 28 -0.40 19.16 5.58
CA LEU A 28 0.84 18.53 5.13
C LEU A 28 1.69 18.02 6.29
N GLU A 29 1.62 18.67 7.46
CA GLU A 29 2.39 18.23 8.62
C GLU A 29 1.89 16.87 9.09
N ARG A 30 0.56 16.76 9.24
CA ARG A 30 -0.11 15.51 9.61
C ARG A 30 0.04 14.44 8.53
N LEU A 31 -0.09 14.79 7.25
CA LEU A 31 0.11 13.84 6.14
C LEU A 31 1.53 13.25 6.11
N SER A 32 2.54 13.99 6.60
CA SER A 32 3.93 13.53 6.64
C SER A 32 4.30 12.72 7.88
N ARG A 33 3.61 12.94 9.01
CA ARG A 33 3.95 12.36 10.33
C ARG A 33 3.03 11.23 10.75
N GLU A 34 1.77 11.28 10.34
CA GLU A 34 0.72 10.36 10.79
C GLU A 34 0.27 9.45 9.62
N PRO A 35 0.75 8.19 9.54
CA PRO A 35 0.40 7.30 8.44
C PRO A 35 -1.09 6.91 8.44
N ALA A 36 -1.74 6.89 9.61
CA ALA A 36 -3.18 6.66 9.71
C ALA A 36 -3.98 7.79 9.05
N TYR A 37 -3.65 9.05 9.38
CA TYR A 37 -4.25 10.23 8.77
C TYR A 37 -4.01 10.28 7.26
N ALA A 38 -2.79 9.92 6.82
CA ALA A 38 -2.47 9.87 5.39
C ALA A 38 -3.35 8.86 4.66
N ARG A 39 -3.54 7.65 5.19
CA ARG A 39 -4.40 6.62 4.56
C ARG A 39 -5.85 7.07 4.45
N GLU A 40 -6.42 7.55 5.55
CA GLU A 40 -7.82 8.01 5.60
C GLU A 40 -8.06 9.18 4.65
N ARG A 41 -7.26 10.24 4.75
CA ARG A 41 -7.43 11.41 3.88
C ARG A 41 -7.15 11.13 2.42
N LEU A 42 -6.18 10.28 2.10
CA LEU A 42 -5.93 9.90 0.70
C LEU A 42 -7.09 9.07 0.14
N ALA A 43 -7.71 8.18 0.93
CA ALA A 43 -8.89 7.43 0.50
C ALA A 43 -10.12 8.33 0.29
N GLU A 44 -10.36 9.29 1.20
CA GLU A 44 -11.46 10.26 1.03
C GLU A 44 -11.28 11.14 -0.23
N ILE A 45 -10.03 11.55 -0.50
CA ILE A 45 -9.71 12.35 -1.69
C ILE A 45 -9.81 11.51 -2.96
N GLU A 46 -9.40 10.24 -2.92
CA GLU A 46 -9.54 9.29 -4.03
C GLU A 46 -11.01 9.10 -4.42
N GLU A 47 -11.89 8.89 -3.44
CA GLU A 47 -13.32 8.70 -3.67
C GLU A 47 -14.00 9.96 -4.24
N ALA A 48 -13.56 11.15 -3.81
CA ALA A 48 -14.12 12.42 -4.27
C ALA A 48 -13.48 12.93 -5.58
N ALA A 49 -12.34 12.39 -6.00
CA ALA A 49 -11.60 12.88 -7.15
C ALA A 49 -12.16 12.32 -8.46
N GLU A 50 -12.54 13.23 -9.36
CA GLU A 50 -12.99 12.90 -10.72
C GLU A 50 -11.88 13.13 -11.78
N ASP A 51 -10.75 13.70 -11.36
CA ASP A 51 -9.63 14.10 -12.22
C ASP A 51 -8.50 13.07 -12.21
N GLU A 52 -8.12 12.59 -13.40
CA GLU A 52 -7.09 11.55 -13.56
C GLU A 52 -5.73 11.98 -12.99
N ASP A 53 -5.31 13.22 -13.23
CA ASP A 53 -4.03 13.74 -12.73
C ASP A 53 -4.01 13.74 -11.20
N LEU A 54 -5.14 14.08 -10.55
CA LEU A 54 -5.28 14.04 -9.10
C LEU A 54 -5.22 12.60 -8.57
N LEU A 55 -5.88 11.64 -9.22
CA LEU A 55 -5.82 10.22 -8.85
C LEU A 55 -4.40 9.67 -8.96
N VAL A 56 -3.69 9.99 -10.04
CA VAL A 56 -2.27 9.60 -10.21
C VAL A 56 -1.40 10.21 -9.10
N MET A 57 -1.67 11.45 -8.69
CA MET A 57 -0.95 12.10 -7.60
C MET A 57 -1.20 11.42 -6.24
N VAL A 58 -2.44 10.99 -5.97
CA VAL A 58 -2.81 10.24 -4.77
C VAL A 58 -2.05 8.91 -4.69
N LEU A 59 -2.02 8.16 -5.79
CA LEU A 59 -1.30 6.88 -5.85
C LEU A 59 0.20 7.06 -5.58
N ARG A 60 0.82 8.06 -6.20
CA ARG A 60 2.22 8.40 -5.92
C ARG A 60 2.42 8.71 -4.44
N LEU A 61 1.60 9.58 -3.84
CA LEU A 61 1.75 9.91 -2.42
C LEU A 61 1.53 8.71 -1.50
N ARG A 62 0.64 7.78 -1.86
CA ARG A 62 0.41 6.54 -1.10
C ARG A 62 1.67 5.70 -1.02
N ASP A 63 2.37 5.49 -2.14
CA ASP A 63 3.63 4.74 -2.18
C ASP A 63 4.74 5.37 -1.32
N TRP A 64 4.74 6.71 -1.22
CA TRP A 64 5.72 7.46 -0.45
C TRP A 64 5.39 7.59 1.05
N CYS A 65 4.11 7.69 1.41
CA CYS A 65 3.66 7.83 2.81
C CYS A 65 3.43 6.48 3.49
N VAL A 66 3.10 5.45 2.72
CA VAL A 66 2.88 4.09 3.22
C VAL A 66 3.95 3.21 2.59
N PRO A 67 5.09 2.94 3.28
CA PRO A 67 6.03 1.97 2.78
C PRO A 67 5.32 0.62 2.61
N ALA A 68 5.49 -0.01 1.46
CA ALA A 68 4.87 -1.29 1.05
C ALA A 68 5.15 -2.50 1.97
N GLY A 69 5.78 -2.28 3.14
CA GLY A 69 6.11 -3.31 4.14
C GLY A 69 5.18 -3.37 5.35
N SER A 70 4.05 -2.68 5.32
CA SER A 70 3.04 -2.76 6.40
C SER A 70 1.68 -3.22 5.88
N GLU A 71 1.68 -4.05 4.84
CA GLU A 71 0.65 -5.07 4.74
C GLU A 71 1.00 -6.11 5.80
N GLY A 72 0.20 -6.14 6.87
CA GLY A 72 0.23 -7.26 7.78
C GLY A 72 0.09 -8.53 6.96
N VAL A 73 0.97 -9.49 7.25
CA VAL A 73 0.78 -10.91 6.94
C VAL A 73 -0.53 -11.35 7.60
N THR A 74 -1.65 -11.08 6.93
CA THR A 74 -2.98 -11.64 7.20
C THR A 74 -3.73 -11.84 5.88
N ALA A 75 -3.05 -12.41 4.89
CA ALA A 75 -3.73 -13.20 3.87
C ALA A 75 -3.49 -14.66 4.28
N GLY A 76 -4.53 -15.28 4.81
CA GLY A 76 -4.49 -16.61 5.38
C GLY A 76 -3.88 -17.61 4.42
N GLU A 77 -2.82 -18.25 4.87
CA GLU A 77 -2.40 -19.56 4.41
C GLU A 77 -3.48 -20.56 4.87
N SER A 78 -4.63 -20.53 4.21
CA SER A 78 -5.56 -21.65 4.18
C SER A 78 -5.05 -22.64 3.14
N THR A 79 -3.91 -23.26 3.42
CA THR A 79 -3.54 -24.51 2.76
C THR A 79 -4.33 -25.60 3.46
N ALA A 80 -5.57 -25.73 2.99
CA ALA A 80 -6.43 -26.84 3.30
C ALA A 80 -5.67 -28.17 3.17
N GLY A 81 -5.78 -28.99 4.22
CA GLY A 81 -6.02 -30.41 4.06
C GLY A 81 -4.86 -31.25 3.54
N ALA A 82 -4.10 -31.78 4.49
CA ALA A 82 -3.80 -33.21 4.60
C ALA A 82 -3.62 -33.98 3.27
N THR A 83 -2.39 -34.04 2.76
CA THR A 83 -1.98 -35.15 1.91
C THR A 83 -0.97 -36.01 2.65
N ARG A 84 -1.53 -37.01 3.34
CA ARG A 84 -1.09 -38.40 3.52
C ARG A 84 0.43 -38.65 3.70
N PRO A 85 0.86 -39.29 4.80
CA PRO A 85 2.27 -39.58 5.04
C PRO A 85 2.87 -40.44 3.91
N ALA A 86 4.09 -40.09 3.53
CA ALA A 86 4.91 -40.78 2.54
C ALA A 86 4.87 -42.30 2.78
N ARG A 87 4.35 -43.05 1.80
CA ARG A 87 4.39 -44.51 1.81
C ARG A 87 5.86 -44.92 1.80
N SER A 88 6.34 -45.43 2.91
CA SER A 88 7.61 -46.13 3.05
C SER A 88 7.57 -47.39 2.19
N TYR A 89 8.12 -47.31 0.97
CA TYR A 89 8.48 -48.48 0.19
C TYR A 89 9.78 -49.06 0.75
N THR A 90 9.69 -49.89 1.79
CA THR A 90 10.71 -50.94 1.98
C THR A 90 10.43 -52.01 0.94
N LEU A 91 10.96 -51.76 -0.25
CA LEU A 91 11.03 -52.70 -1.36
C LEU A 91 11.79 -53.94 -0.86
N GLY A 92 11.04 -55.03 -0.66
CA GLY A 92 11.61 -56.34 -0.35
C GLY A 92 12.52 -56.82 -1.48
N ALA A 93 13.81 -56.58 -1.33
CA ALA A 93 14.84 -57.23 -2.13
C ALA A 93 15.14 -58.62 -1.53
N ARG A 94 14.45 -59.62 -2.08
CA ARG A 94 14.78 -61.05 -2.30
C ARG A 94 16.01 -61.67 -1.59
N SER A 95 15.80 -62.82 -0.95
CA SER A 95 16.69 -64.02 -0.87
C SER A 95 16.08 -64.98 0.17
N TRP A 96 15.80 -66.28 -0.01
CA TRP A 96 16.16 -67.34 -0.96
C TRP A 96 14.98 -68.32 -1.04
#